data_AF-A0A537RV86-F1
#
_entry.id   AF-A0A537RV86-F1
#
_cell.length_a   1.000
_cell.length_b   1.000
_cell.length_c   1.000
_cell.angle_alpha   90.00
_cell.angle_beta   90.00
_cell.angle_gamma   90.00
#
_symmetry.space_group_name_H-M   'P 1'
#
loop_
_entity.id
_entity.type
_entity.pdbx_description
1 polymer ?
#
loop_
_entity_poly.entity_id
_entity_poly.type
_entity_poly.pdbx_seq_one_letter_code
_entity_poly.pdbx_strand_id
1 'polypeptide(L)'
;MRDIIIAAAIFCSSASIAFAEVPVTPQPPTGSRSLAVEQTKQSAHETAVADCEQMWDRGTHMSKREWSQTCRRVQNRLQQLELR
;
A
#
# COMPACT_ATOMS: atom_id res chain seq x y z
N MET A 1 -47.42 -8.30 -14.18
CA MET A 1 -46.40 -8.71 -13.20
C MET A 1 -45.06 -8.75 -13.90
N ARG A 2 -44.24 -7.72 -13.65
CA ARG A 2 -42.77 -7.66 -13.73
C ARG A 2 -42.13 -7.77 -15.12
N ASP A 3 -42.08 -6.62 -15.78
CA ASP A 3 -41.05 -6.24 -16.75
C ASP A 3 -39.65 -6.50 -16.18
N ILE A 4 -38.92 -7.44 -16.77
CA ILE A 4 -37.48 -7.66 -16.53
C ILE A 4 -36.74 -7.01 -17.69
N ILE A 5 -36.67 -5.68 -17.64
CA ILE A 5 -35.70 -4.90 -18.38
C ILE A 5 -34.92 -4.15 -17.30
N ILE A 6 -33.63 -4.48 -17.11
CA ILE A 6 -32.55 -3.57 -16.66
C ILE A 6 -31.23 -4.36 -16.66
N ALA A 7 -30.35 -3.91 -17.57
CA ALA A 7 -28.91 -3.73 -17.44
C ALA A 7 -28.02 -4.87 -16.94
N ALA A 8 -27.12 -5.30 -17.83
CA ALA A 8 -25.69 -5.33 -17.53
C ALA A 8 -24.89 -5.50 -18.84
N ALA A 9 -24.91 -4.48 -19.71
CA ALA A 9 -23.83 -4.31 -20.67
C ALA A 9 -22.60 -3.86 -19.87
N ILE A 10 -21.84 -4.83 -19.36
CA ILE A 10 -20.54 -4.59 -18.72
C ILE A 10 -19.58 -4.25 -19.85
N PHE A 11 -19.55 -2.96 -20.18
CA PHE A 11 -18.64 -2.36 -21.13
C PHE A 11 -17.25 -2.33 -20.47
N CYS A 12 -16.40 -3.29 -20.80
CA CYS A 12 -14.98 -3.28 -20.44
C CYS A 12 -14.27 -2.15 -21.22
N SER A 13 -14.42 -0.92 -20.76
CA SER A 13 -13.63 0.22 -21.25
C SER A 13 -12.23 0.16 -20.64
N SER A 14 -11.28 -0.45 -21.36
CA SER A 14 -9.85 -0.32 -21.07
C SER A 14 -9.38 1.07 -21.51
N ALA A 15 -9.25 2.01 -20.59
CA ALA A 15 -8.59 3.28 -20.84
C ALA A 15 -7.07 3.10 -20.66
N SER A 16 -6.33 3.18 -21.77
CA SER A 16 -4.87 3.26 -21.76
C SER A 16 -4.43 4.59 -21.17
N ILE A 17 -3.69 4.57 -20.05
CA ILE A 17 -3.06 5.77 -19.50
C ILE A 17 -1.67 5.89 -20.13
N ALA A 18 -1.48 6.90 -20.98
CA ALA A 18 -0.15 7.32 -21.45
C ALA A 18 0.54 8.08 -20.30
N PHE A 19 1.67 7.56 -19.83
CA PHE A 19 2.53 8.26 -18.86
C PHE A 19 3.43 9.24 -19.60
N ALA A 20 3.23 10.55 -19.40
CA ALA A 20 4.19 11.57 -19.79
C ALA A 20 5.37 11.54 -18.79
N GLU A 21 6.59 11.46 -19.30
CA GLU A 21 7.79 11.54 -18.47
C GLU A 21 8.00 12.96 -17.92
N VAL A 22 8.31 13.07 -16.63
CA VAL A 22 8.69 14.33 -16.00
C VAL A 22 10.22 14.34 -15.83
N PRO A 23 10.94 15.34 -16.35
CA PRO A 23 12.40 15.41 -16.24
C PRO A 23 12.82 15.69 -14.79
N VAL A 24 13.59 14.76 -14.20
CA VAL A 24 14.15 14.87 -12.84
C VAL A 24 15.46 15.66 -12.87
N THR A 25 15.48 16.79 -12.16
CA THR A 25 16.69 17.58 -11.89
C THR A 25 17.41 17.05 -10.64
N PRO A 26 18.72 16.77 -10.64
CA PRO A 26 19.42 16.21 -9.47
C PRO A 26 19.72 17.26 -8.39
N GLN A 27 19.45 16.96 -7.11
CA GLN A 27 19.90 17.74 -5.95
C GLN A 27 20.96 16.99 -5.11
N PRO A 28 21.93 17.70 -4.48
CA PRO A 28 23.07 17.11 -3.78
C PRO A 28 22.76 16.63 -2.33
N PRO A 29 23.50 15.65 -1.79
CA PRO A 29 23.19 15.03 -0.49
C PRO A 29 23.74 15.82 0.71
N THR A 30 22.88 16.13 1.69
CA THR A 30 23.26 16.67 3.01
C THR A 30 23.12 15.57 4.07
N GLY A 31 24.24 15.02 4.54
CA GLY A 31 24.34 13.75 5.29
C GLY A 31 23.80 13.71 6.72
N SER A 32 23.36 14.82 7.34
CA SER A 32 22.79 14.79 8.70
C SER A 32 21.29 14.50 8.74
N ARG A 33 20.59 14.55 7.60
CA ARG A 33 19.15 14.23 7.52
C ARG A 33 18.87 12.73 7.57
N SER A 34 19.87 11.90 7.28
CA SER A 34 19.65 10.46 7.06
C SER A 34 19.13 9.73 8.30
N LEU A 35 19.70 9.97 9.48
CA LEU A 35 19.30 9.27 10.71
C LEU A 35 17.91 9.69 11.21
N ALA A 36 17.58 10.98 11.14
CA ALA A 36 16.26 11.48 11.53
C ALA A 36 15.17 11.00 10.57
N VAL A 37 15.47 10.94 9.26
CA VAL A 37 14.57 10.39 8.25
C VAL A 37 14.36 8.89 8.47
N GLU A 38 15.42 8.14 8.79
CA GLU A 38 15.33 6.70 9.02
C GLU A 38 14.57 6.35 10.31
N GLN A 39 14.77 7.13 11.38
CA GLN A 39 14.00 6.98 12.61
C GLN A 39 12.51 7.31 12.41
N THR A 40 12.20 8.35 11.63
CA THR A 40 10.81 8.69 11.27
C THR A 40 10.18 7.57 10.45
N LYS A 41 10.90 7.02 9.48
CA LYS A 41 10.47 5.89 8.66
C LYS A 41 10.20 4.64 9.49
N GLN A 42 11.08 4.34 10.45
CA GLN A 42 10.89 3.21 11.37
C GLN A 42 9.64 3.39 12.23
N SER A 43 9.39 4.60 12.76
CA SER A 43 8.18 4.90 13.54
C SER A 43 6.90 4.78 12.70
N ALA A 44 6.95 5.20 11.43
CA ALA A 44 5.84 5.07 10.49
C ALA A 44 5.59 3.60 10.14
N HIS A 45 6.64 2.80 9.96
CA HIS A 45 6.55 1.36 9.74
C HIS A 45 5.85 0.66 10.92
N GLU A 46 6.26 0.95 12.15
CA GLU A 46 5.66 0.36 13.35
C GLU A 46 4.19 0.74 13.52
N THR A 47 3.85 1.99 13.24
CA THR A 47 2.46 2.47 13.25
C THR A 47 1.62 1.74 12.21
N ALA A 48 2.11 1.61 10.98
CA ALA A 48 1.41 0.89 9.92
C ALA A 48 1.19 -0.60 10.22
N VAL A 49 2.15 -1.25 10.90
CA VAL A 49 1.96 -2.62 11.39
C VAL A 49 0.87 -2.68 12.45
N ALA A 50 0.85 -1.74 13.41
CA ALA A 50 -0.18 -1.69 14.45
C ALA A 50 -1.58 -1.46 13.87
N ASP A 51 -1.72 -0.58 12.88
CA ASP A 51 -2.98 -0.33 12.19
C ASP A 51 -3.45 -1.57 11.42
N CYS A 52 -2.53 -2.26 10.72
CA CYS A 52 -2.82 -3.54 10.07
C CYS A 52 -3.32 -4.60 11.08
N GLU A 53 -2.73 -4.66 12.27
CA GLU A 53 -3.14 -5.58 13.33
C GLU A 53 -4.54 -5.27 13.89
N GLN A 54 -4.98 -4.00 13.88
CA GLN A 54 -6.33 -3.61 14.32
C GLN A 54 -7.43 -4.07 13.35
N MET A 55 -7.11 -4.25 12.08
CA MET A 55 -8.03 -4.75 11.06
C MET A 55 -8.27 -6.26 11.11
N TRP A 56 -7.61 -6.98 12.02
CA TRP A 56 -7.83 -8.42 12.14
C TRP A 56 -9.25 -8.75 12.64
N ASP A 57 -9.89 -9.70 11.97
CA ASP A 57 -11.12 -10.35 12.42
C ASP A 57 -11.11 -11.87 12.12
N ARG A 58 -12.17 -12.57 12.58
CA ARG A 58 -12.33 -14.02 12.38
C ARG A 58 -12.61 -14.43 10.93
N GLY A 59 -13.08 -13.53 10.08
CA GLY A 59 -13.34 -13.76 8.65
C GLY A 59 -12.07 -13.86 7.80
N THR A 60 -10.92 -13.45 8.34
CA THR A 60 -9.61 -13.59 7.68
C THR A 60 -9.11 -15.04 7.55
N HIS A 61 -9.77 -15.99 8.20
CA HIS A 61 -9.34 -17.40 8.30
C HIS A 61 -7.91 -17.59 8.86
N MET A 62 -7.38 -16.59 9.57
CA MET A 62 -6.09 -16.63 10.24
C MET A 62 -6.27 -16.40 11.74
N SER A 63 -5.42 -17.03 12.54
CA SER A 63 -5.26 -16.63 13.95
C SER A 63 -4.66 -15.22 14.02
N LYS A 64 -4.90 -14.51 15.14
CA LYS A 64 -4.33 -13.17 15.35
C LYS A 64 -2.80 -13.15 15.24
N ARG A 65 -2.14 -14.25 15.61
CA ARG A 65 -0.68 -14.40 15.49
C ARG A 65 -0.24 -14.52 14.02
N GLU A 66 -0.92 -15.32 13.22
CA GLU A 66 -0.64 -15.45 11.79
C GLU A 66 -0.92 -14.15 11.04
N TRP A 67 -1.96 -13.41 11.45
CA TRP A 67 -2.26 -12.08 10.92
C TRP A 67 -1.14 -11.08 11.22
N SER A 68 -0.67 -11.00 12.47
CA SER A 68 0.46 -10.14 12.85
C SER A 68 1.72 -10.43 12.02
N GLN A 69 2.02 -11.71 11.79
CA GLN A 69 3.14 -12.09 10.92
C GLN A 69 2.93 -11.64 9.46
N THR A 70 1.69 -11.72 8.97
CA THR A 70 1.33 -11.22 7.64
C THR A 70 1.49 -9.71 7.55
N CYS A 71 1.02 -8.94 8.53
CA CYS A 71 1.20 -7.49 8.59
C CYS A 71 2.69 -7.11 8.50
N ARG A 72 3.55 -7.75 9.29
CA ARG A 72 5.01 -7.52 9.23
C ARG A 72 5.60 -7.85 7.87
N ARG A 73 5.20 -8.97 7.26
CA ARG A 73 5.68 -9.35 5.91
C ARG A 73 5.28 -8.35 4.85
N VAL A 74 4.04 -7.88 4.86
CA VAL A 74 3.54 -6.89 3.90
C VAL A 74 4.27 -5.56 4.09
N GLN A 75 4.37 -5.08 5.33
CA GLN A 75 5.04 -3.81 5.59
C GLN A 75 6.53 -3.84 5.22
N ASN A 76 7.24 -4.92 5.55
CA ASN A 76 8.63 -5.12 5.12
C ASN A 76 8.75 -5.11 3.58
N ARG A 77 7.80 -5.75 2.89
CA ARG A 77 7.80 -5.75 1.43
C ARG A 77 7.50 -4.38 0.85
N LEU A 78 6.59 -3.61 1.44
CA LEU A 78 6.32 -2.23 1.04
C LEU A 78 7.55 -1.35 1.27
N GLN A 79 8.26 -1.50 2.38
CA GLN A 79 9.51 -0.78 2.63
C GLN A 79 10.62 -1.13 1.63
N GLN A 80 10.69 -2.39 1.19
CA GLN A 80 11.62 -2.82 0.13
C GLN A 80 11.19 -2.30 -1.25
N LEU A 81 9.88 -2.19 -1.48
CA LEU A 81 9.25 -1.70 -2.70
C LEU A 81 8.91 -0.23 -2.63
N GLU A 82 9.45 0.56 -1.69
CA GLU A 82 9.47 2.02 -1.80
C GLU A 82 10.31 2.35 -3.02
N LEU A 83 9.65 2.20 -4.17
CA LEU A 83 10.00 2.69 -5.47
C LEU A 83 10.25 4.18 -5.27
N ARG A 84 11.52 4.51 -5.52
CA ARG A 84 12.12 5.83 -5.60
C ARG A 84 11.22 6.91 -6.19
#